data_AF-A0A7C8MD54-F1
#
_entry.id   AF-A0A7C8MD54-F1
#
_cell.length_a   1.000
_cell.length_b   1.000
_cell.length_c   1.000
_cell.angle_alpha   90.00
_cell.angle_beta   90.00
_cell.angle_gamma   90.00
#
_symmetry.space_group_name_H-M   'P 1'
#
loop_
_entity.id
_entity.type
_entity.pdbx_description
1 polymer ?
#
loop_
_entity_poly.entity_id
_entity_poly.type
_entity_poly.pdbx_seq_one_letter_code
_entity_poly.pdbx_strand_id
1 'polypeptide(L)'
;MRFLLTALLAGASAVVYASPVAAPQEAEVSSIGQCPQACWDESEVQAGCDPNADNACLCGVFLDAVTACLGTCSIEENLAALDVLQPSCP
;
A
#
# COMPACT_ATOMS: atom_id res chain seq x y z
N MET A 1 53.36 5.82 16.46
CA MET A 1 53.16 4.36 16.51
C MET A 1 51.67 4.10 16.65
N ARG A 2 51.06 3.51 15.63
CA ARG A 2 50.40 2.18 15.69
C ARG A 2 49.06 2.20 16.44
N PHE A 3 47.97 1.62 15.98
CA PHE A 3 47.47 1.12 14.69
C PHE A 3 46.10 0.53 15.07
N LEU A 4 45.06 0.75 14.23
CA LEU A 4 43.89 -0.12 13.99
C LEU A 4 43.14 -0.76 15.18
N LEU A 5 41.81 -0.58 15.19
CA LEU A 5 40.86 -1.70 15.11
C LEU A 5 39.44 -1.16 14.84
N THR A 6 39.20 -0.81 13.57
CA THR A 6 37.86 -0.75 12.99
C THR A 6 37.33 -2.18 12.93
N ALA A 7 36.42 -2.53 13.84
CA ALA A 7 35.72 -3.80 13.80
C ALA A 7 34.74 -3.79 12.61
N LEU A 8 35.15 -4.45 11.52
CA LEU A 8 34.29 -4.89 10.43
C LEU A 8 33.34 -5.96 10.96
N LEU A 9 32.16 -5.55 11.43
CA LEU A 9 31.01 -6.44 11.51
C LEU A 9 30.31 -6.39 10.16
N ALA A 10 30.63 -7.38 9.33
CA ALA A 10 29.86 -7.74 8.15
C ALA A 10 28.46 -8.21 8.62
N GLY A 11 27.56 -7.26 8.84
CA GLY A 11 26.14 -7.52 8.84
C GLY A 11 25.75 -7.78 7.39
N ALA A 12 25.44 -9.02 7.05
CA ALA A 12 24.64 -9.31 5.87
C ALA A 12 23.26 -8.69 6.11
N SER A 13 23.14 -7.40 5.82
CA SER A 13 21.87 -6.71 5.75
C SER A 13 21.14 -7.34 4.57
N ALA A 14 20.29 -8.32 4.84
CA ALA A 14 19.21 -8.64 3.94
C ALA A 14 18.43 -7.33 3.77
N VAL A 15 18.70 -6.63 2.68
CA VAL A 15 17.83 -5.56 2.19
C VAL A 15 16.53 -6.26 1.82
N VAL A 16 15.65 -6.39 2.80
CA VAL A 16 14.23 -6.53 2.52
C VAL A 16 13.89 -5.21 1.86
N TYR A 17 13.88 -5.21 0.53
CA TYR A 17 13.19 -4.18 -0.24
C TYR A 17 11.71 -4.37 0.07
N ALA A 18 11.27 -3.90 1.25
CA ALA A 18 9.94 -3.38 1.38
C ALA A 18 9.99 -2.07 0.60
N SER A 19 9.80 -2.17 -0.72
CA SER A 19 9.42 -0.99 -1.49
C SER A 19 8.23 -0.39 -0.76
N PRO A 20 8.21 0.93 -0.53
CA PRO A 20 6.96 1.55 -0.14
C PRO A 20 6.03 1.29 -1.31
N VAL A 21 5.09 0.36 -1.17
CA VAL A 21 3.94 0.22 -2.07
C VAL A 21 2.98 1.40 -1.78
N ALA A 22 3.52 2.51 -1.24
CA ALA A 22 2.93 3.39 -0.26
C ALA A 22 2.54 4.75 -0.78
N ALA A 23 2.41 4.86 -2.08
CA ALA A 23 2.31 6.14 -2.74
C ALA A 23 1.69 6.05 -4.13
N PRO A 24 1.95 5.00 -4.96
CA PRO A 24 1.41 5.03 -6.30
C PRO A 24 -0.08 4.72 -6.34
N GLN A 25 -0.56 3.70 -5.61
CA GLN A 25 -1.98 3.32 -5.71
C GLN A 25 -2.90 4.35 -5.05
N GLU A 26 -2.59 4.83 -3.84
CA GLU A 26 -3.40 5.87 -3.19
C GLU A 26 -3.50 7.11 -4.08
N ALA A 27 -2.37 7.60 -4.61
CA ALA A 27 -2.38 8.78 -5.46
C ALA A 27 -3.17 8.57 -6.76
N GLU A 28 -3.10 7.35 -7.33
CA GLU A 28 -3.87 7.00 -8.52
C GLU A 28 -5.37 6.89 -8.20
N VAL A 29 -5.74 6.26 -7.07
CA VAL A 29 -7.11 6.20 -6.55
C VAL A 29 -7.68 7.60 -6.26
N SER A 30 -6.88 8.47 -5.62
CA SER A 30 -7.21 9.88 -5.40
C SER A 30 -7.52 10.62 -6.69
N SER A 31 -6.82 10.29 -7.78
CA SER A 31 -6.98 10.96 -9.07
C SER A 31 -8.26 10.58 -9.81
N ILE A 32 -8.86 9.44 -9.47
CA ILE A 32 -10.09 8.94 -10.09
C ILE A 32 -11.29 9.76 -9.63
N GLY A 33 -11.40 10.03 -8.33
CA GLY A 33 -12.54 10.76 -7.79
C GLY A 33 -12.61 10.78 -6.27
N GLN A 34 -13.57 11.55 -5.76
CA GLN A 34 -13.76 11.70 -4.32
C GLN A 34 -14.31 10.42 -3.67
N CYS A 35 -15.13 9.65 -4.37
CA CYS A 35 -15.70 8.43 -3.79
C CYS A 35 -14.63 7.36 -3.55
N PRO A 36 -13.78 7.00 -4.54
CA PRO A 36 -12.68 6.07 -4.31
C PRO A 36 -11.70 6.52 -3.23
N GLN A 37 -11.39 7.83 -3.15
CA GLN A 37 -10.51 8.35 -2.10
C GLN A 37 -11.13 8.20 -0.71
N ALA A 38 -12.41 8.54 -0.54
CA ALA A 38 -13.09 8.34 0.73
C ALA A 38 -13.11 6.85 1.13
N CYS A 39 -13.32 5.96 0.15
CA CYS A 39 -13.23 4.52 0.38
C CYS A 39 -11.84 4.05 0.79
N TRP A 40 -10.78 4.63 0.22
CA TRP A 40 -9.41 4.38 0.65
C TRP A 40 -9.22 4.75 2.12
N ASP A 41 -9.52 6.00 2.48
CA ASP A 41 -9.35 6.54 3.84
C ASP A 41 -10.15 5.73 4.88
N GLU A 42 -11.41 5.40 4.60
CA GLU A 42 -12.25 4.60 5.50
C GLU A 42 -11.74 3.16 5.65
N SER A 43 -11.17 2.60 4.58
CA SER A 43 -10.66 1.22 4.59
C SER A 43 -9.33 1.12 5.30
N GLU A 44 -8.47 2.13 5.23
CA GLU A 44 -7.23 2.22 6.02
C GLU A 44 -7.54 2.21 7.52
N VAL A 45 -8.51 3.02 7.95
CA VAL A 45 -8.97 3.06 9.35
C VAL A 45 -9.54 1.71 9.79
N GLN A 46 -10.35 1.06 8.94
CA GLN A 46 -10.94 -0.25 9.24
C GLN A 46 -9.91 -1.38 9.29
N ALA A 47 -8.93 -1.36 8.39
CA ALA A 47 -7.89 -2.36 8.29
C ALA A 47 -6.95 -2.33 9.50
N GLY A 48 -6.75 -1.15 10.11
CA GLY A 48 -5.87 -0.98 11.27
C GLY A 48 -4.39 -1.25 10.95
N CYS A 49 -4.04 -1.21 9.66
CA CYS A 49 -2.71 -1.34 9.12
C CYS A 49 -2.54 -0.32 8.00
N ASP A 50 -1.29 -0.06 7.62
CA ASP A 50 -0.95 0.89 6.59
C ASP A 50 -0.88 0.15 5.23
N PRO A 51 -1.90 0.26 4.35
CA PRO A 51 -1.90 -0.42 3.05
C PRO A 51 -0.84 0.15 2.12
N ASN A 52 -0.38 1.37 2.41
CA ASN A 52 0.67 2.00 1.67
C ASN A 52 2.01 1.31 2.02
N ALA A 53 2.34 1.14 3.29
CA ALA A 53 3.62 0.57 3.71
C ALA A 53 3.68 -0.98 3.74
N ASP A 54 2.54 -1.67 3.74
CA ASP A 54 2.44 -3.12 3.94
C ASP A 54 1.59 -3.81 2.87
N ASN A 55 2.24 -4.60 2.01
CA ASN A 55 1.55 -5.35 0.96
C ASN A 55 0.59 -6.42 1.51
N ALA A 56 0.85 -6.98 2.69
CA ALA A 56 -0.08 -7.92 3.32
C ALA A 56 -1.32 -7.19 3.87
N CYS A 57 -1.18 -5.92 4.23
CA CYS A 57 -2.32 -5.05 4.52
C CYS A 57 -3.09 -4.76 3.23
N LEU A 58 -2.41 -4.17 2.24
CA LEU A 58 -2.96 -3.76 0.94
C LEU A 58 -3.78 -4.87 0.29
N CYS A 59 -3.22 -6.09 0.24
CA CYS A 59 -3.83 -7.24 -0.43
C CYS A 59 -4.60 -8.17 0.51
N GLY A 60 -4.80 -7.76 1.76
CA GLY A 60 -5.52 -8.51 2.78
C GLY A 60 -6.78 -7.77 3.21
N VAL A 61 -6.86 -7.48 4.51
CA VAL A 61 -8.04 -6.86 5.14
C VAL A 61 -8.42 -5.50 4.53
N PHE A 62 -7.44 -4.73 4.04
CA PHE A 62 -7.70 -3.48 3.35
C PHE A 62 -8.41 -3.70 2.02
N LEU A 63 -7.94 -4.65 1.20
CA LEU A 63 -8.52 -4.93 -0.11
C LEU A 63 -10.00 -5.30 -0.02
N ASP A 64 -10.35 -6.13 0.96
CA ASP A 64 -11.74 -6.53 1.20
C ASP A 64 -12.60 -5.32 1.59
N ALA A 65 -12.11 -4.46 2.48
CA ALA A 65 -12.81 -3.27 2.94
C ALA A 65 -13.00 -2.24 1.81
N VAL A 66 -11.93 -1.95 1.05
CA VAL A 66 -11.98 -0.94 -0.02
C VAL A 66 -12.85 -1.43 -1.18
N THR A 67 -12.79 -2.71 -1.54
CA THR A 67 -13.64 -3.29 -2.60
C THR A 67 -15.12 -3.23 -2.22
N ALA A 68 -15.45 -3.51 -0.95
CA ALA A 68 -16.82 -3.40 -0.45
C ALA A 68 -17.32 -1.95 -0.49
N CYS A 69 -16.48 -0.99 -0.09
CA CYS A 69 -16.84 0.44 -0.14
C CYS A 69 -17.01 0.94 -1.58
N LEU A 70 -16.10 0.57 -2.49
CA LEU A 70 -16.14 0.99 -3.90
C LEU A 70 -17.45 0.61 -4.59
N GLY A 71 -18.14 -0.45 -4.12
CA GLY A 71 -19.46 -0.83 -4.61
C GLY A 71 -20.55 0.24 -4.45
N THR A 72 -20.28 1.29 -3.66
CA THR A 72 -21.17 2.44 -3.46
C THR A 72 -20.86 3.62 -4.39
N CYS A 73 -19.69 3.63 -5.03
CA CYS A 73 -19.30 4.65 -6.00
C CYS A 73 -20.04 4.49 -7.33
N SER A 74 -19.87 5.46 -8.23
CA SER A 74 -20.33 5.27 -9.61
C SER A 74 -19.65 4.06 -10.26
N ILE A 75 -20.31 3.45 -11.25
CA ILE A 75 -19.77 2.27 -11.95
C ILE A 75 -18.41 2.58 -12.58
N GLU A 76 -18.24 3.78 -13.13
CA GLU A 76 -16.98 4.22 -13.74
C GLU A 76 -15.85 4.36 -12.70
N GLU A 77 -16.11 5.03 -11.57
CA GLU A 77 -15.13 5.17 -10.49
C GLU A 77 -14.77 3.83 -9.84
N ASN A 78 -15.77 2.97 -9.62
CA ASN A 78 -15.58 1.62 -9.08
C ASN A 78 -14.62 0.83 -9.97
N LEU A 79 -14.91 0.74 -11.27
CA LEU A 79 -14.11 -0.06 -12.19
C LEU A 79 -12.69 0.49 -12.33
N ALA A 80 -12.54 1.81 -12.41
CA ALA A 80 -11.22 2.44 -12.49
C ALA A 80 -10.39 2.17 -11.22
N ALA A 81 -10.99 2.25 -10.03
CA ALA A 81 -10.26 2.01 -8.78
C ALA A 81 -9.87 0.53 -8.63
N LEU A 82 -10.72 -0.40 -9.08
CA LEU A 82 -10.37 -1.82 -9.10
C LEU A 82 -9.23 -2.13 -10.07
N ASP A 83 -9.14 -1.43 -11.21
CA ASP A 83 -8.03 -1.59 -12.17
C ASP A 83 -6.67 -1.17 -11.57
N VAL A 84 -6.66 -0.21 -10.64
CA VAL A 84 -5.45 0.17 -9.87
C VAL A 84 -5.07 -0.90 -8.85
N LEU A 85 -6.07 -1.46 -8.16
CA LEU A 85 -5.86 -2.40 -7.04
C LEU A 85 -5.51 -3.82 -7.51
N GLN A 86 -6.18 -4.34 -8.54
CA GLN A 86 -6.02 -5.73 -9.02
C GLN A 86 -4.58 -6.13 -9.41
N PRO A 87 -3.81 -5.35 -10.20
CA PRO A 87 -2.44 -5.73 -10.56
C PRO A 87 -1.46 -5.66 -9.38
N SER A 88 -1.87 -5.05 -8.26
CA SER A 88 -1.02 -4.86 -7.07
C SER A 88 -0.98 -6.11 -6.17
N CYS A 89 -1.88 -7.09 -6.38
CA CYS A 89 -2.04 -8.26 -5.52
C CYS A 89 -1.87 -9.59 -6.28
N PRO A 90 -0.95 -10.48 -5.85
CA PRO A 90 -0.67 -11.76 -6.51
C PRO A 90 -1.70 -12.87 -6.26
#